data_AF-A0A377XCK4-F1
#
_entry.id   AF-A0A377XCK4-F1
#
_cell.length_a   1.000
_cell.length_b   1.000
_cell.length_c   1.000
_cell.angle_alpha   90.00
_cell.angle_beta   90.00
_cell.angle_gamma   90.00
#
_symmetry.space_group_name_H-M   'P 1'
#
loop_
_entity.id
_entity.type
_entity.pdbx_description
1 polymer ?
#
loop_
_entity_poly.entity_id
_entity_poly.type
_entity_poly.pdbx_seq_one_letter_code
_entity_poly.pdbx_strand_id
1 'polypeptide(L)'
;MCRVLNIDIGGGTSNYVLFDAGNVSATACLNVGGRLLETDAKGRVVHAHPPGQRIVDALFGAGTNAQALTAGQLAQVARRMAALIVEVIDGTLSPLAQGLMQTEVLPAGVQPEVITLSGGVGECYRHQPADHFCFSDIGPLLATALHEHPRLREMNVQFPAQTVRATVIGAGAHTLSLSGSTIWLEGVPLPLRNLPVAIPQDAADLPNAWLQALTQLDLAPEADAYVLALPASLPVRYATLLTVIDALLAFVARFPNPRPLLLVAEQDFGKALGMLLRPQLPHLPLAVIDEVSIRAGDYIDIGTPLFGGSVVPVTVKSLAFPS
;
A
#
# COMPACT_ATOMS: atom_id res chain seq x y z
N MET A 1 2.95 13.08 18.65
CA MET A 1 2.55 12.63 17.31
C MET A 1 3.64 11.65 16.89
N CYS A 2 3.32 10.40 16.61
CA CYS A 2 4.32 9.33 16.44
C CYS A 2 4.47 8.98 14.97
N ARG A 3 5.71 8.98 14.46
CA ARG A 3 6.05 8.46 13.13
C ARG A 3 6.61 7.06 13.20
N VAL A 4 5.99 6.13 12.49
CA VAL A 4 6.37 4.72 12.47
C VAL A 4 6.73 4.33 11.05
N LEU A 5 7.93 3.77 10.83
CA LEU A 5 8.32 3.18 9.56
C LEU A 5 8.26 1.66 9.67
N ASN A 6 7.34 1.04 8.96
CA ASN A 6 7.30 -0.42 8.82
C ASN A 6 8.09 -0.84 7.58
N ILE A 7 8.94 -1.86 7.73
CA ILE A 7 9.73 -2.45 6.64
C ILE A 7 9.43 -3.95 6.58
N ASP A 8 8.71 -4.37 5.55
CA ASP A 8 8.42 -5.77 5.27
C ASP A 8 9.51 -6.37 4.38
N ILE A 9 10.40 -7.17 4.98
CA ILE A 9 11.57 -7.75 4.32
C ILE A 9 11.27 -9.20 3.95
N GLY A 10 10.85 -9.39 2.70
CA GLY A 10 10.48 -10.67 2.12
C GLY A 10 11.65 -11.39 1.44
N GLY A 11 11.29 -12.30 0.54
CA GLY A 11 12.26 -13.03 -0.28
C GLY A 11 12.90 -12.17 -1.37
N GLY A 12 12.10 -11.40 -2.12
CA GLY A 12 12.60 -10.61 -3.25
C GLY A 12 12.79 -9.12 -2.96
N THR A 13 11.98 -8.57 -2.06
CA THR A 13 11.89 -7.12 -1.84
C THR A 13 11.81 -6.75 -0.36
N SER A 14 12.09 -5.48 -0.09
CA SER A 14 11.85 -4.78 1.18
C SER A 14 10.84 -3.66 0.90
N ASN A 15 9.64 -3.77 1.47
CA ASN A 15 8.57 -2.78 1.28
C ASN A 15 8.48 -1.88 2.51
N TYR A 16 8.53 -0.57 2.30
CA TYR A 16 8.52 0.46 3.32
C TYR A 16 7.16 1.15 3.32
N VAL A 17 6.60 1.35 4.51
CA VAL A 17 5.42 2.20 4.73
C VAL A 17 5.70 3.11 5.91
N LEU A 18 5.70 4.41 5.66
CA LEU A 18 5.81 5.43 6.67
C LEU A 18 4.41 5.88 7.10
N PHE A 19 4.16 5.81 8.40
CA PHE A 19 2.94 6.30 9.04
C PHE A 19 3.24 7.58 9.82
N ASP A 20 2.37 8.58 9.68
CA ASP A 20 2.33 9.77 10.54
C ASP A 20 0.96 9.82 11.24
N ALA A 21 0.98 9.71 12.57
CA ALA A 21 -0.23 9.73 13.41
C ALA A 21 -1.30 8.68 13.01
N GLY A 22 -0.86 7.51 12.51
CA GLY A 22 -1.75 6.42 12.09
C GLY A 22 -2.18 6.47 10.62
N ASN A 23 -1.82 7.52 9.88
CA ASN A 23 -2.09 7.64 8.45
C ASN A 23 -0.85 7.29 7.63
N VAL A 24 -1.02 6.62 6.50
CA VAL A 24 0.09 6.38 5.55
C VAL A 24 0.51 7.72 4.95
N SER A 25 1.78 8.09 5.10
CA SER A 25 2.35 9.32 4.56
C SER A 25 3.25 9.09 3.35
N ALA A 26 3.89 7.91 3.26
CA ALA A 26 4.73 7.54 2.12
C ALA A 26 4.98 6.03 2.05
N THR A 27 5.32 5.53 0.87
CA THR A 27 5.71 4.15 0.64
C THR A 27 6.94 4.07 -0.27
N ALA A 28 7.77 3.05 -0.08
CA ALA A 28 8.90 2.77 -0.96
C ALA A 28 9.08 1.26 -1.13
N CYS A 29 9.67 0.82 -2.24
CA CYS A 29 9.98 -0.59 -2.49
C CYS A 29 11.40 -0.73 -3.04
N LEU A 30 12.19 -1.59 -2.39
CA LEU A 30 13.57 -1.90 -2.75
C LEU A 30 13.69 -3.37 -3.13
N ASN A 31 14.31 -3.70 -4.27
CA ASN A 31 14.63 -5.06 -4.69
C ASN A 31 15.80 -5.66 -3.89
N VAL A 32 15.62 -5.79 -2.58
CA VAL A 32 16.52 -6.43 -1.62
C VAL A 32 15.68 -7.32 -0.71
N GLY A 33 15.97 -8.62 -0.67
CA GLY A 33 15.29 -9.60 0.18
C GLY A 33 16.11 -10.88 0.34
N GLY A 34 15.66 -11.80 1.22
CA GLY A 34 16.44 -12.98 1.60
C GLY A 34 16.69 -14.01 0.49
N ARG A 35 15.79 -14.13 -0.48
CA ARG A 35 15.82 -15.10 -1.59
C ARG A 35 16.53 -14.61 -2.84
N LEU A 36 17.13 -13.42 -2.83
CA LEU A 36 17.90 -12.96 -3.99
C LEU A 36 19.07 -13.87 -4.33
N LEU A 37 19.64 -14.55 -3.33
CA LEU A 37 20.54 -15.67 -3.50
C LEU A 37 19.93 -16.91 -2.81
N GLU A 38 19.55 -17.90 -3.61
CA GLU A 38 19.09 -19.19 -3.12
C GLU A 38 20.30 -20.09 -2.88
N THR A 39 20.26 -20.87 -1.80
CA THR A 39 21.35 -21.72 -1.36
C THR A 39 20.92 -23.18 -1.20
N ASP A 40 21.89 -24.09 -1.29
CA ASP A 40 21.69 -25.45 -0.77
C ASP A 40 21.83 -25.48 0.76
N ALA A 41 21.56 -26.63 1.38
CA ALA A 41 21.69 -26.82 2.83
C ALA A 41 23.13 -26.65 3.37
N LYS A 42 24.13 -26.49 2.50
CA LYS A 42 25.53 -26.24 2.88
C LYS A 42 25.94 -24.78 2.63
N GLY A 43 24.99 -23.93 2.24
CA GLY A 43 25.23 -22.52 1.97
C GLY A 43 25.88 -22.21 0.62
N ARG A 44 25.91 -23.17 -0.31
CA ARG A 44 26.36 -22.89 -1.68
C ARG A 44 25.23 -22.25 -2.46
N VAL A 45 25.50 -21.15 -3.15
CA VAL A 45 24.49 -20.51 -4.01
C VAL A 45 24.15 -21.45 -5.16
N VAL A 46 22.86 -21.77 -5.30
CA VAL A 46 22.30 -22.56 -6.41
C VAL A 46 21.71 -21.64 -7.47
N HIS A 47 21.18 -20.49 -7.06
CA HIS A 47 20.58 -19.52 -7.96
C HIS A 47 20.75 -18.10 -7.44
N ALA A 48 20.98 -17.16 -8.38
CA ALA A 48 21.04 -15.74 -8.09
C ALA A 48 20.02 -15.02 -8.99
N HIS A 49 19.06 -14.36 -8.36
CA HIS A 49 18.11 -13.52 -9.08
C HIS A 49 18.80 -12.26 -9.61
N PRO A 50 18.31 -11.61 -10.69
CA PRO A 50 18.99 -10.46 -11.29
C PRO A 50 19.33 -9.32 -10.30
N PRO A 51 18.48 -8.94 -9.33
CA PRO A 51 18.86 -7.96 -8.31
C PRO A 51 19.98 -8.45 -7.40
N GLY A 52 19.96 -9.72 -7.00
CA GLY A 52 21.04 -10.34 -6.22
C GLY A 52 22.37 -10.34 -6.97
N GLN A 53 22.34 -10.68 -8.27
CA GLN A 53 23.52 -10.65 -9.12
C GLN A 53 24.11 -9.23 -9.25
N ARG A 54 23.27 -8.19 -9.35
CA ARG A 54 23.76 -6.79 -9.36
C ARG A 54 24.52 -6.43 -8.08
N ILE A 55 24.09 -6.93 -6.93
CA ILE A 55 24.77 -6.69 -5.65
C ILE A 55 26.11 -7.44 -5.60
N VAL A 56 26.13 -8.68 -6.08
CA VAL A 56 27.35 -9.49 -6.22
C VAL A 56 28.35 -8.78 -7.15
N ASP A 57 27.90 -8.32 -8.30
CA ASP A 57 28.72 -7.60 -9.28
C ASP A 57 29.27 -6.28 -8.72
N ALA A 58 28.47 -5.55 -7.96
CA ALA A 58 28.91 -4.30 -7.33
C ALA A 58 29.99 -4.51 -6.26
N LEU A 59 30.01 -5.67 -5.59
CA LEU A 59 30.99 -5.99 -4.56
C LEU A 59 32.27 -6.60 -5.11
N PHE A 60 32.15 -7.45 -6.13
CA PHE A 60 33.26 -8.31 -6.57
C PHE A 60 33.67 -8.12 -8.02
N GLY A 61 32.97 -7.26 -8.76
CA GLY A 61 33.21 -6.97 -10.17
C GLY A 61 32.14 -7.57 -11.07
N ALA A 62 31.87 -6.89 -12.19
CA ALA A 62 30.84 -7.29 -13.14
C ALA A 62 31.06 -8.70 -13.70
N GLY A 63 30.00 -9.51 -13.71
CA GLY A 63 30.03 -10.88 -14.21
C GLY A 63 30.59 -11.89 -13.19
N THR A 64 30.67 -11.52 -11.91
CA THR A 64 31.12 -12.45 -10.87
C THR A 64 30.12 -13.59 -10.74
N ASN A 65 30.60 -14.83 -10.81
CA ASN A 65 29.73 -15.99 -10.64
C ASN A 65 29.27 -16.14 -9.18
N ALA A 66 27.99 -15.84 -8.91
CA ALA A 66 27.40 -15.97 -7.58
C ALA A 66 27.49 -17.41 -6.99
N GLN A 67 27.49 -18.44 -7.85
CA GLN A 67 27.61 -19.84 -7.43
C GLN A 67 29.01 -20.20 -6.90
N ALA A 68 30.01 -19.37 -7.18
CA ALA A 68 31.39 -19.54 -6.72
C ALA A 68 31.70 -18.76 -5.44
N LEU A 69 30.72 -18.06 -4.86
CA LEU A 69 30.92 -17.28 -3.65
C LEU A 69 31.23 -18.18 -2.46
N THR A 70 32.24 -17.78 -1.69
CA THR A 70 32.55 -18.36 -0.39
C THR A 70 31.55 -17.89 0.67
N ALA A 71 31.44 -18.60 1.79
CA ALA A 71 30.60 -18.18 2.93
C ALA A 71 30.97 -16.77 3.43
N GLY A 72 32.26 -16.42 3.41
CA GLY A 72 32.72 -15.07 3.78
C GLY A 72 32.26 -13.99 2.80
N GLN A 73 32.22 -14.29 1.49
CA GLN A 73 31.69 -13.38 0.48
C GLN A 73 30.16 -13.26 0.56
N LEU A 74 29.45 -14.35 0.86
CA LEU A 74 28.00 -14.28 1.12
C LEU A 74 27.67 -13.40 2.32
N ALA A 75 28.45 -13.47 3.40
CA ALA A 75 28.29 -12.54 4.52
C ALA A 75 28.56 -11.07 4.11
N GLN A 76 29.49 -10.82 3.17
CA GLN A 76 29.68 -9.46 2.62
C GLN A 76 28.49 -9.00 1.79
N VAL A 77 27.89 -9.89 0.98
CA VAL A 77 26.65 -9.60 0.23
C VAL A 77 25.51 -9.25 1.19
N ALA A 78 25.29 -10.06 2.23
CA ALA A 78 24.28 -9.81 3.25
C ALA A 78 24.49 -8.47 3.97
N ARG A 79 25.74 -8.12 4.32
CA ARG A 79 26.08 -6.79 4.88
C ARG A 79 25.79 -5.65 3.91
N ARG A 80 26.08 -5.82 2.62
CA ARG A 80 25.75 -4.80 1.63
C ARG A 80 24.24 -4.63 1.49
N MET A 81 23.48 -5.73 1.48
CA MET A 81 22.01 -5.72 1.44
C MET A 81 21.42 -5.02 2.66
N ALA A 82 21.93 -5.30 3.87
CA ALA A 82 21.53 -4.59 5.09
C ALA A 82 21.81 -3.08 4.98
N ALA A 83 22.99 -2.69 4.48
CA ALA A 83 23.31 -1.29 4.26
C ALA A 83 22.39 -0.61 3.22
N LEU A 84 22.03 -1.30 2.13
CA LEU A 84 21.07 -0.78 1.14
C LEU A 84 19.69 -0.53 1.75
N ILE A 85 19.23 -1.40 2.65
CA ILE A 85 17.97 -1.20 3.38
C ILE A 85 18.06 0.06 4.25
N VAL A 86 19.17 0.23 4.98
CA VAL A 86 19.38 1.38 5.86
C VAL A 86 19.55 2.69 5.08
N GLU A 87 20.14 2.67 3.88
CA GLU A 87 20.23 3.83 2.99
C GLU A 87 18.84 4.40 2.65
N VAL A 88 17.83 3.54 2.46
CA VAL A 88 16.44 3.98 2.22
C VAL A 88 15.85 4.66 3.45
N ILE A 89 16.17 4.17 4.65
CA ILE A 89 15.76 4.80 5.92
C ILE A 89 16.44 6.17 6.10
N ASP A 90 17.71 6.31 5.68
CA ASP A 90 18.47 7.57 5.72
C ASP A 90 17.96 8.60 4.69
N GLY A 91 17.45 8.13 3.56
CA GLY A 91 17.20 8.96 2.38
C GLY A 91 18.47 9.30 1.59
N THR A 92 19.63 8.70 1.94
CA THR A 92 20.91 8.90 1.21
C THR A 92 21.25 7.65 0.41
N LEU A 93 20.69 7.55 -0.79
CA LEU A 93 20.86 6.36 -1.64
C LEU A 93 22.15 6.39 -2.46
N SER A 94 22.91 5.30 -2.39
CA SER A 94 23.99 5.00 -3.33
C SER A 94 23.45 4.73 -4.74
N PRO A 95 24.29 4.80 -5.80
CA PRO A 95 23.88 4.44 -7.16
C PRO A 95 23.30 3.02 -7.27
N LEU A 96 23.82 2.09 -6.46
CA LEU A 96 23.30 0.73 -6.40
C LEU A 96 21.87 0.69 -5.81
N ALA A 97 21.64 1.42 -4.71
CA ALA A 97 20.31 1.50 -4.11
C ALA A 97 19.31 2.13 -5.08
N GLN A 98 19.67 3.23 -5.75
CA GLN A 98 18.84 3.88 -6.77
C GLN A 98 18.47 2.91 -7.91
N GLY A 99 19.43 2.12 -8.39
CA GLY A 99 19.19 1.11 -9.43
C GLY A 99 18.41 -0.13 -8.98
N LEU A 100 18.14 -0.27 -7.67
CA LEU A 100 17.35 -1.35 -7.06
C LEU A 100 15.99 -0.87 -6.55
N MET A 101 15.70 0.43 -6.55
CA MET A 101 14.38 0.95 -6.23
C MET A 101 13.36 0.48 -7.28
N GLN A 102 12.15 0.16 -6.82
CA GLN A 102 11.01 -0.19 -7.69
C GLN A 102 9.95 0.90 -7.72
N THR A 103 9.92 1.76 -6.70
CA THR A 103 9.01 2.91 -6.59
C THR A 103 9.80 4.15 -6.22
N GLU A 104 9.09 5.27 -6.03
CA GLU A 104 9.67 6.49 -5.48
C GLU A 104 10.31 6.26 -4.10
N VAL A 105 11.26 7.13 -3.76
CA VAL A 105 11.97 7.11 -2.48
C VAL A 105 11.11 7.73 -1.37
N LEU A 106 11.42 7.40 -0.11
CA LEU A 106 10.76 8.06 1.02
C LEU A 106 11.09 9.57 1.03
N PRO A 107 10.16 10.43 1.51
CA PRO A 107 10.38 11.87 1.61
C PRO A 107 11.65 12.21 2.41
N ALA A 108 12.48 13.09 1.87
CA ALA A 108 13.70 13.52 2.52
C ALA A 108 13.41 14.23 3.86
N GLY A 109 14.28 14.04 4.85
CA GLY A 109 14.21 14.72 6.15
C GLY A 109 13.16 14.20 7.12
N VAL A 110 12.39 13.17 6.76
CA VAL A 110 11.42 12.55 7.66
C VAL A 110 12.07 11.38 8.39
N GLN A 111 12.42 11.59 9.66
CA GLN A 111 12.96 10.53 10.51
C GLN A 111 11.84 9.82 11.28
N PRO A 112 11.72 8.48 11.19
CA PRO A 112 10.79 7.73 12.00
C PRO A 112 11.25 7.67 13.46
N GLU A 113 10.30 7.77 14.39
CA GLU A 113 10.56 7.60 15.84
C GLU A 113 10.59 6.13 16.25
N VAL A 114 9.94 5.27 15.46
CA VAL A 114 9.89 3.82 15.63
C VAL A 114 10.07 3.16 14.27
N ILE A 115 10.85 2.09 14.23
CA ILE A 115 10.98 1.24 13.04
C ILE A 115 10.49 -0.15 13.41
N THR A 116 9.67 -0.76 12.56
CA THR A 116 9.26 -2.15 12.70
C THR A 116 9.75 -2.96 11.52
N LEU A 117 10.27 -4.15 11.79
CA LEU A 117 10.68 -5.10 10.76
C LEU A 117 9.67 -6.26 10.72
N SER A 118 9.18 -6.58 9.54
CA SER A 118 8.28 -7.72 9.29
C SER A 118 8.81 -8.60 8.15
N GLY A 119 8.06 -9.65 7.83
CA GLY A 119 8.42 -10.57 6.75
C GLY A 119 9.38 -11.68 7.19
N GLY A 120 9.83 -12.52 6.26
CA GLY A 120 10.66 -13.68 6.58
C GLY A 120 12.00 -13.30 7.20
N VAL A 121 12.62 -12.23 6.71
CA VAL A 121 13.89 -11.72 7.26
C VAL A 121 13.64 -10.95 8.56
N GLY A 122 12.54 -10.22 8.68
CA GLY A 122 12.16 -9.58 9.96
C GLY A 122 11.92 -10.61 11.07
N GLU A 123 11.35 -11.77 10.75
CA GLU A 123 11.20 -12.88 11.70
C GLU A 123 12.56 -13.48 12.08
N CYS A 124 13.46 -13.67 11.11
CA CYS A 124 14.85 -14.09 11.39
C CYS A 124 15.61 -13.05 12.23
N TYR A 125 15.31 -11.76 12.07
CA TYR A 125 15.91 -10.69 12.88
C TYR A 125 15.46 -10.78 14.34
N ARG A 126 14.17 -11.09 14.57
CA ARG A 126 13.61 -11.28 15.90
C ARG A 126 14.09 -12.57 16.57
N HIS A 127 14.10 -13.66 15.81
CA HIS A 127 14.46 -15.00 16.26
C HIS A 127 15.53 -15.57 15.33
N GLN A 128 16.79 -15.24 15.61
CA GLN A 128 17.92 -15.71 14.79
C GLN A 128 17.99 -17.24 14.79
N PRO A 129 17.87 -17.88 13.61
CA PRO A 129 18.00 -19.33 13.54
C PRO A 129 19.46 -19.73 13.75
N ALA A 130 19.70 -20.88 14.38
CA ALA A 130 21.04 -21.41 14.60
C ALA A 130 21.73 -21.80 13.27
N ASP A 131 20.96 -22.26 12.29
CA ASP A 131 21.43 -22.55 10.94
C ASP A 131 21.06 -21.39 10.01
N HIS A 132 22.08 -20.76 9.43
CA HIS A 132 21.93 -19.62 8.53
C HIS A 132 21.36 -19.97 7.15
N PHE A 133 21.24 -21.27 6.80
CA PHE A 133 20.74 -21.72 5.49
C PHE A 133 19.47 -22.57 5.59
N CYS A 134 18.79 -22.57 6.75
CA CYS A 134 17.61 -23.39 7.01
C CYS A 134 16.41 -23.11 6.07
N PHE A 135 16.39 -21.97 5.38
CA PHE A 135 15.36 -21.61 4.40
C PHE A 135 15.80 -21.74 2.94
N SER A 136 16.97 -22.33 2.70
CA SER A 136 17.60 -22.45 1.37
C SER A 136 17.83 -21.09 0.69
N ASP A 137 18.13 -20.06 1.47
CA ASP A 137 18.39 -18.71 1.01
C ASP A 137 19.30 -17.94 1.99
N ILE A 138 19.64 -16.69 1.68
CA ILE A 138 20.52 -15.85 2.51
C ILE A 138 19.75 -14.99 3.52
N GLY A 139 18.45 -15.21 3.69
CA GLY A 139 17.58 -14.45 4.58
C GLY A 139 18.10 -14.37 6.03
N PRO A 140 18.51 -15.50 6.66
CA PRO A 140 19.11 -15.46 7.99
C PRO A 140 20.42 -14.66 8.06
N LEU A 141 21.27 -14.74 7.04
CA LEU A 141 22.50 -13.94 6.97
C LEU A 141 22.17 -12.45 6.87
N LEU A 142 21.16 -12.08 6.08
CA LEU A 142 20.69 -10.70 5.98
C LEU A 142 20.13 -10.20 7.32
N ALA A 143 19.36 -11.03 8.03
CA ALA A 143 18.86 -10.70 9.36
C ALA A 143 20.00 -10.45 10.36
N THR A 144 21.02 -11.30 10.38
CA THR A 144 22.23 -11.09 11.19
C THR A 144 22.95 -9.81 10.80
N ALA A 145 23.12 -9.54 9.50
CA ALA A 145 23.75 -8.32 9.02
C ALA A 145 22.98 -7.04 9.40
N LEU A 146 21.64 -7.09 9.36
CA LEU A 146 20.79 -6.00 9.86
C LEU A 146 20.98 -5.83 11.37
N HIS A 147 21.01 -6.92 12.13
CA HIS A 147 21.19 -6.85 13.57
C HIS A 147 22.56 -6.28 13.95
N GLU A 148 23.57 -6.50 13.12
CA GLU A 148 24.92 -5.97 13.27
C GLU A 148 25.13 -4.55 12.71
N HIS A 149 24.17 -4.01 11.94
CA HIS A 149 24.34 -2.74 11.26
C HIS A 149 24.39 -1.57 12.27
N PRO A 150 25.50 -0.80 12.35
CA PRO A 150 25.70 0.22 13.39
C PRO A 150 24.57 1.25 13.44
N ARG A 151 24.20 1.81 12.29
CA ARG A 151 23.14 2.83 12.18
C ARG A 151 21.77 2.30 12.59
N LEU A 152 21.47 1.02 12.32
CA LEU A 152 20.17 0.42 12.66
C LEU A 152 20.09 0.10 14.16
N ARG A 153 21.20 -0.27 14.79
CA ARG A 153 21.30 -0.49 16.24
C ARG A 153 21.04 0.78 17.06
N GLU A 154 21.35 1.94 16.49
CA GLU A 154 21.10 3.25 17.12
C GLU A 154 19.63 3.69 16.97
N MET A 155 18.85 3.04 16.12
CA MET A 155 17.44 3.34 15.92
C MET A 155 16.55 2.60 16.90
N ASN A 156 15.37 3.17 17.14
CA ASN A 156 14.33 2.54 17.93
C ASN A 156 13.58 1.46 17.12
N VAL A 157 14.22 0.30 16.94
CA VAL A 157 13.60 -0.86 16.29
C VAL A 157 12.71 -1.59 17.30
N GLN A 158 11.42 -1.72 16.98
CA GLN A 158 10.40 -2.36 17.81
C GLN A 158 9.82 -3.57 17.08
N PHE A 159 9.30 -4.52 17.87
CA PHE A 159 8.68 -5.73 17.35
C PHE A 159 7.16 -5.67 17.52
N PRO A 160 6.38 -5.60 16.42
CA PRO A 160 4.94 -5.66 16.53
C PRO A 160 4.48 -7.04 17.01
N ALA A 161 3.27 -7.11 17.57
CA ALA A 161 2.68 -8.37 18.02
C ALA A 161 2.38 -9.32 16.84
N GLN A 162 2.09 -8.78 15.65
CA GLN A 162 1.90 -9.52 14.41
C GLN A 162 3.02 -9.20 13.41
N THR A 163 3.93 -10.15 13.15
CA THR A 163 5.12 -9.97 12.27
C THR A 163 5.04 -10.76 10.97
N VAL A 164 4.52 -12.00 11.03
CA VAL A 164 4.39 -12.91 9.88
C VAL A 164 2.93 -12.98 9.44
N ARG A 165 2.70 -12.92 8.13
CA ARG A 165 1.35 -12.82 7.53
C ARG A 165 0.60 -11.56 7.94
N ALA A 166 1.21 -10.54 8.55
CA ALA A 166 0.54 -9.27 8.83
C ALA A 166 -0.02 -8.63 7.54
N THR A 167 0.76 -8.65 6.46
CA THR A 167 0.32 -8.27 5.12
C THR A 167 -0.88 -9.12 4.67
N VAL A 168 -0.87 -10.45 4.91
CA VAL A 168 -1.98 -11.36 4.54
C VAL A 168 -3.21 -11.18 5.44
N ILE A 169 -3.05 -10.88 6.73
CA ILE A 169 -4.13 -10.64 7.70
C ILE A 169 -4.78 -9.29 7.43
N GLY A 170 -3.98 -8.25 7.21
CA GLY A 170 -4.46 -6.93 6.80
C GLY A 170 -5.20 -7.00 5.47
N ALA A 171 -4.62 -7.69 4.49
CA ALA A 171 -5.21 -7.88 3.17
C ALA A 171 -6.45 -8.81 3.21
N GLY A 172 -6.50 -9.78 4.14
CA GLY A 172 -7.63 -10.69 4.36
C GLY A 172 -8.75 -10.15 5.26
N ALA A 173 -8.55 -8.97 5.87
CA ALA A 173 -9.58 -8.31 6.64
C ALA A 173 -10.69 -7.81 5.71
N HIS A 174 -11.92 -8.23 5.99
CA HIS A 174 -13.10 -7.67 5.36
C HIS A 174 -14.10 -7.33 6.46
N THR A 175 -14.76 -6.19 6.31
CA THR A 175 -15.85 -5.76 7.18
C THR A 175 -17.12 -5.76 6.35
N LEU A 176 -18.11 -6.53 6.79
CA LEU A 176 -19.46 -6.39 6.29
C LEU A 176 -20.13 -5.24 7.04
N SER A 177 -20.50 -4.19 6.32
CA SER A 177 -21.28 -3.08 6.82
C SER A 177 -22.63 -3.02 6.11
N LEU A 178 -23.60 -2.40 6.76
CA LEU A 178 -24.84 -1.97 6.12
C LEU A 178 -24.70 -0.47 5.84
N SER A 179 -25.07 -0.01 4.65
CA SER A 179 -25.10 1.44 4.40
C SER A 179 -26.06 2.16 5.35
N GLY A 180 -25.90 3.48 5.45
CA GLY A 180 -26.93 4.34 6.03
C GLY A 180 -28.28 4.17 5.33
N SER A 181 -29.36 4.58 5.99
CA SER A 181 -30.73 4.58 5.42
C SER A 181 -31.00 5.73 4.45
N THR A 182 -29.99 6.58 4.27
CA THR A 182 -30.02 7.85 3.54
C THR A 182 -29.19 7.79 2.27
N ILE A 183 -29.00 6.62 1.66
CA ILE A 183 -28.29 6.50 0.37
C ILE A 183 -29.08 7.08 -0.82
N TRP A 184 -28.38 7.25 -1.94
CA TRP A 184 -28.96 7.53 -3.26
C TRP A 184 -28.56 6.46 -4.26
N LEU A 185 -29.53 5.88 -4.98
CA LEU A 185 -29.29 4.87 -6.03
C LEU A 185 -30.19 5.14 -7.23
N GLU A 186 -29.59 5.44 -8.38
CA GLU A 186 -30.35 5.63 -9.62
C GLU A 186 -29.56 5.14 -10.84
N GLY A 187 -30.14 4.21 -11.60
CA GLY A 187 -29.60 3.73 -12.87
C GLY A 187 -28.35 2.84 -12.77
N VAL A 188 -27.89 2.50 -11.56
CA VAL A 188 -26.68 1.70 -11.34
C VAL A 188 -27.00 0.20 -11.41
N PRO A 189 -26.29 -0.60 -12.23
CA PRO A 189 -26.50 -2.03 -12.32
C PRO A 189 -25.85 -2.74 -11.11
N LEU A 190 -26.63 -2.98 -10.06
CA LEU A 190 -26.21 -3.73 -8.87
C LEU A 190 -26.49 -5.24 -9.02
N PRO A 191 -25.69 -6.13 -8.40
CA PRO A 191 -24.56 -5.84 -7.51
C PRO A 191 -23.27 -5.51 -8.25
N LEU A 192 -22.40 -4.72 -7.60
CA LEU A 192 -21.05 -4.43 -8.05
C LEU A 192 -20.03 -5.05 -7.08
N ARG A 193 -18.89 -5.51 -7.60
CA ARG A 193 -17.86 -6.19 -6.81
C ARG A 193 -16.48 -5.64 -7.11
N ASN A 194 -15.61 -5.71 -6.11
CA ASN A 194 -14.19 -5.36 -6.21
C ASN A 194 -13.97 -3.95 -6.77
N LEU A 195 -14.77 -2.97 -6.35
CA LEU A 195 -14.60 -1.60 -6.79
C LEU A 195 -13.51 -0.93 -5.95
N PRO A 196 -12.37 -0.51 -6.54
CA PRO A 196 -11.35 0.22 -5.82
C PRO A 196 -11.87 1.60 -5.37
N VAL A 197 -11.53 2.00 -4.15
CA VAL A 197 -11.94 3.29 -3.58
C VAL A 197 -10.79 4.30 -3.66
N ALA A 198 -11.00 5.37 -4.42
CA ALA A 198 -10.08 6.49 -4.52
C ALA A 198 -10.34 7.48 -3.36
N ILE A 199 -9.43 7.49 -2.37
CA ILE A 199 -9.53 8.35 -1.19
C ILE A 199 -8.66 9.60 -1.38
N PRO A 200 -9.25 10.80 -1.41
CA PRO A 200 -8.49 12.03 -1.54
C PRO A 200 -7.73 12.31 -0.23
N GLN A 201 -6.42 12.58 -0.34
CA GLN A 201 -5.60 12.94 0.82
C GLN A 201 -5.76 14.42 1.23
N ASP A 202 -6.12 15.28 0.28
CA ASP A 202 -6.34 16.71 0.49
C ASP A 202 -7.79 17.09 0.10
N ALA A 203 -8.47 17.80 1.01
CA ALA A 203 -9.83 18.28 0.81
C ALA A 203 -9.89 19.68 0.17
N ALA A 204 -8.76 20.39 0.03
CA ALA A 204 -8.71 21.73 -0.54
C ALA A 204 -8.92 21.73 -2.06
N ASP A 205 -8.40 20.71 -2.76
CA ASP A 205 -8.53 20.53 -4.21
C ASP A 205 -8.94 19.09 -4.53
N LEU A 206 -10.22 18.80 -4.28
CA LEU A 206 -10.80 17.47 -4.47
C LEU A 206 -10.58 16.87 -5.86
N PRO A 207 -10.78 17.59 -6.99
CA PRO A 207 -10.58 17.01 -8.31
C PRO A 207 -9.16 16.48 -8.54
N ASN A 208 -8.14 17.25 -8.15
CA ASN A 208 -6.75 16.80 -8.29
C ASN A 208 -6.40 15.72 -7.26
N ALA A 209 -6.93 15.79 -6.04
CA ALA A 209 -6.73 14.76 -5.03
C ALA A 209 -7.34 13.40 -5.44
N TRP A 210 -8.52 13.39 -6.04
CA TRP A 210 -9.11 12.16 -6.61
C TRP A 210 -8.29 11.61 -7.77
N LEU A 211 -7.83 12.48 -8.68
CA LEU A 211 -6.96 12.06 -9.79
C LEU A 211 -5.67 11.41 -9.27
N GLN A 212 -5.05 12.01 -8.25
CA GLN A 212 -3.85 11.47 -7.63
C GLN A 212 -4.14 10.11 -6.99
N ALA A 213 -5.26 9.98 -6.27
CA ALA A 213 -5.66 8.72 -5.65
C ALA A 213 -5.91 7.61 -6.68
N LEU A 214 -6.57 7.92 -7.81
CA LEU A 214 -6.76 6.97 -8.92
C LEU A 214 -5.43 6.58 -9.56
N THR A 215 -4.52 7.54 -9.76
CA THR A 215 -3.19 7.29 -10.32
C THR A 215 -2.38 6.35 -9.43
N GLN A 216 -2.46 6.51 -8.11
CA GLN A 216 -1.80 5.62 -7.14
C GLN A 216 -2.36 4.20 -7.15
N LEU A 217 -3.60 4.02 -7.61
CA LEU A 217 -4.26 2.73 -7.77
C LEU A 217 -4.09 2.15 -9.18
N ASP A 218 -3.29 2.78 -10.04
CA ASP A 218 -3.12 2.45 -11.46
C ASP A 218 -4.43 2.41 -12.25
N LEU A 219 -5.37 3.31 -11.94
CA LEU A 219 -6.70 3.38 -12.59
C LEU A 219 -6.77 4.54 -13.58
N ALA A 220 -7.34 4.26 -14.76
CA ALA A 220 -7.66 5.27 -15.76
C ALA A 220 -9.03 5.92 -15.44
N PRO A 221 -9.07 7.23 -15.10
CA PRO A 221 -10.30 7.90 -14.68
C PRO A 221 -11.44 7.87 -15.69
N GLU A 222 -11.13 7.71 -16.98
CA GLU A 222 -12.05 7.78 -18.12
C GLU A 222 -12.56 6.40 -18.57
N ALA A 223 -12.04 5.30 -18.01
CA ALA A 223 -12.33 3.95 -18.48
C ALA A 223 -12.69 2.95 -17.37
N ASP A 224 -11.97 3.01 -16.25
CA ASP A 224 -12.10 2.03 -15.18
C ASP A 224 -13.29 2.31 -14.27
N ALA A 225 -13.76 1.27 -13.58
CA ALA A 225 -14.78 1.39 -12.54
C ALA A 225 -14.10 1.63 -11.19
N TYR A 226 -14.52 2.68 -10.49
CA TYR A 226 -13.98 3.08 -9.20
C TYR A 226 -15.05 3.78 -8.37
N VAL A 227 -14.73 4.01 -7.10
CA VAL A 227 -15.57 4.77 -6.16
C VAL A 227 -14.77 5.97 -5.68
N LEU A 228 -15.35 7.17 -5.77
CA LEU A 228 -14.74 8.36 -5.18
C LEU A 228 -15.20 8.49 -3.74
N ALA A 229 -14.25 8.57 -2.81
CA ALA A 229 -14.56 8.85 -1.43
C ALA A 229 -14.62 10.35 -1.15
N LEU A 230 -15.51 10.74 -0.25
CA LEU A 230 -15.49 12.07 0.35
C LEU A 230 -14.58 12.08 1.59
N PRO A 231 -13.78 13.14 1.81
CA PRO A 231 -12.95 13.23 3.02
C PRO A 231 -13.82 13.18 4.27
N ALA A 232 -13.48 12.29 5.22
CA ALA A 232 -14.20 12.14 6.49
C ALA A 232 -14.19 13.42 7.35
N SER A 233 -13.23 14.33 7.11
CA SER A 233 -13.14 15.63 7.78
C SER A 233 -14.17 16.66 7.30
N LEU A 234 -14.88 16.39 6.20
CA LEU A 234 -15.89 17.30 5.68
C LEU A 234 -17.05 17.44 6.67
N PRO A 235 -17.43 18.68 7.04
CA PRO A 235 -18.51 18.90 7.98
C PRO A 235 -19.87 18.70 7.30
N VAL A 236 -20.83 18.15 8.04
CA VAL A 236 -22.19 17.90 7.55
C VAL A 236 -22.99 19.20 7.47
N ARG A 237 -22.79 19.97 6.39
CA ARG A 237 -23.44 21.26 6.14
C ARG A 237 -23.78 21.44 4.66
N TYR A 238 -24.86 22.17 4.39
CA TYR A 238 -25.30 22.45 3.03
C TYR A 238 -24.23 23.14 2.16
N ALA A 239 -23.52 24.13 2.72
CA ALA A 239 -22.43 24.80 2.00
C ALA A 239 -21.31 23.83 1.58
N THR A 240 -21.02 22.82 2.41
CA THR A 240 -20.04 21.79 2.10
C THR A 240 -20.50 20.89 0.95
N LEU A 241 -21.79 20.52 0.94
CA LEU A 241 -22.37 19.76 -0.19
C LEU A 241 -22.24 20.51 -1.51
N LEU A 242 -22.47 21.83 -1.53
CA LEU A 242 -22.31 22.63 -2.75
C LEU A 242 -20.87 22.61 -3.27
N THR A 243 -19.88 22.78 -2.39
CA THR A 243 -18.46 22.68 -2.77
C THR A 243 -18.11 21.30 -3.31
N VAL A 244 -18.61 20.22 -2.69
CA VAL A 244 -18.41 18.85 -3.18
C VAL A 244 -19.05 18.65 -4.56
N ILE A 245 -20.25 19.19 -4.79
CA ILE A 245 -20.94 19.12 -6.08
C ILE A 245 -20.12 19.84 -7.16
N ASP A 246 -19.67 21.07 -6.90
CA ASP A 246 -18.85 21.81 -7.86
C ASP A 246 -17.56 21.05 -8.23
N ALA A 247 -16.90 20.45 -7.23
CA ALA A 247 -15.73 19.61 -7.43
C ALA A 247 -16.05 18.35 -8.26
N LEU A 248 -17.15 17.63 -7.96
CA LEU A 248 -17.57 16.46 -8.71
C LEU A 248 -17.91 16.79 -10.17
N LEU A 249 -18.60 17.90 -10.40
CA LEU A 249 -18.93 18.36 -11.75
C LEU A 249 -17.67 18.71 -12.54
N ALA A 250 -16.71 19.41 -11.93
CA ALA A 250 -15.42 19.71 -12.54
C ALA A 250 -14.64 18.43 -12.85
N PHE A 251 -14.64 17.45 -11.94
CA PHE A 251 -13.96 16.17 -12.13
C PHE A 251 -14.58 15.36 -13.28
N VAL A 252 -15.90 15.17 -13.28
CA VAL A 252 -16.62 14.43 -14.33
C VAL A 252 -16.49 15.10 -15.70
N ALA A 253 -16.52 16.44 -15.76
CA ALA A 253 -16.33 17.17 -17.01
C ALA A 253 -14.89 17.02 -17.55
N ARG A 254 -13.90 16.96 -16.66
CA ARG A 254 -12.49 16.77 -17.03
C ARG A 254 -12.18 15.33 -17.42
N PHE A 255 -12.84 14.35 -16.81
CA PHE A 255 -12.61 12.92 -17.00
C PHE A 255 -13.93 12.18 -17.29
N PRO A 256 -14.49 12.32 -18.50
CA PRO A 256 -15.73 11.66 -18.85
C PRO A 256 -15.54 10.13 -18.85
N ASN A 257 -16.39 9.41 -18.12
CA ASN A 257 -16.32 7.97 -17.96
C ASN A 257 -17.69 7.34 -18.29
N PRO A 258 -17.76 6.26 -19.11
CA PRO A 258 -19.02 5.59 -19.43
C PRO A 258 -19.59 4.75 -18.28
N ARG A 259 -18.83 4.53 -17.20
CA ARG A 259 -19.26 3.81 -16.00
C ARG A 259 -20.13 4.70 -15.08
N PRO A 260 -20.94 4.11 -14.19
CA PRO A 260 -21.65 4.86 -13.15
C PRO A 260 -20.72 5.72 -12.30
N LEU A 261 -21.20 6.89 -11.87
CA LEU A 261 -20.56 7.67 -10.81
C LEU A 261 -20.91 7.05 -9.45
N LEU A 262 -19.90 6.52 -8.77
CA LEU A 262 -20.04 5.86 -7.49
C LEU A 262 -19.32 6.69 -6.42
N LEU A 263 -20.06 7.10 -5.38
CA LEU A 263 -19.56 7.90 -4.29
C LEU A 263 -19.71 7.15 -2.97
N VAL A 264 -18.74 7.31 -2.08
CA VAL A 264 -18.81 6.82 -0.70
C VAL A 264 -18.45 7.91 0.30
N ALA A 265 -19.14 7.95 1.43
CA ALA A 265 -18.87 8.89 2.51
C ALA A 265 -19.00 8.20 3.88
N GLU A 266 -18.23 8.64 4.87
CA GLU A 266 -18.44 8.24 6.27
C GLU A 266 -19.58 9.03 6.92
N GLN A 267 -19.85 10.22 6.40
CA GLN A 267 -20.90 11.11 6.87
C GLN A 267 -22.24 10.82 6.20
N ASP A 268 -23.34 11.14 6.89
CA ASP A 268 -24.72 11.12 6.36
C ASP A 268 -24.92 12.22 5.29
N PHE A 269 -24.51 11.91 4.05
CA PHE A 269 -24.59 12.79 2.89
C PHE A 269 -25.44 12.23 1.75
N GLY A 270 -25.73 10.93 1.73
CA GLY A 270 -26.13 10.18 0.55
C GLY A 270 -27.28 10.82 -0.21
N LYS A 271 -28.38 11.07 0.48
CA LYS A 271 -29.63 11.53 -0.11
C LYS A 271 -29.55 12.99 -0.50
N ALA A 272 -28.99 13.83 0.36
CA ALA A 272 -28.84 15.25 0.08
C ALA A 272 -27.91 15.50 -1.11
N LEU A 273 -26.76 14.81 -1.15
CA LEU A 273 -25.82 14.91 -2.26
C LEU A 273 -26.43 14.36 -3.54
N GLY A 274 -27.04 13.18 -3.50
CA GLY A 274 -27.70 12.56 -4.64
C GLY A 274 -28.80 13.44 -5.23
N MET A 275 -29.68 13.98 -4.39
CA MET A 275 -30.77 14.87 -4.82
C MET A 275 -30.28 16.15 -5.51
N LEU A 276 -29.17 16.73 -5.04
CA LEU A 276 -28.63 17.97 -5.58
C LEU A 276 -27.76 17.74 -6.82
N LEU A 277 -27.06 16.61 -6.89
CA LEU A 277 -26.18 16.26 -8.01
C LEU A 277 -26.98 15.73 -9.22
N ARG A 278 -28.06 14.98 -8.97
CA ARG A 278 -28.84 14.32 -10.01
C ARG A 278 -29.34 15.26 -11.12
N PRO A 279 -29.93 16.44 -10.84
CA PRO A 279 -30.37 17.38 -11.88
C PRO A 279 -29.23 17.89 -12.77
N GLN A 280 -28.00 17.90 -12.26
CA GLN A 280 -26.81 18.36 -13.00
C GLN A 280 -26.25 17.25 -13.91
N LEU A 281 -26.47 15.99 -13.56
CA LEU A 281 -25.99 14.81 -14.30
C LEU A 281 -27.15 13.84 -14.64
N PRO A 282 -28.16 14.26 -15.43
CA PRO A 282 -29.40 13.51 -15.64
C PRO A 282 -29.24 12.21 -16.45
N HIS A 283 -28.10 12.02 -17.11
CA HIS A 283 -27.83 10.83 -17.93
C HIS A 283 -26.81 9.88 -17.31
N LEU A 284 -26.12 10.29 -16.24
CA LEU A 284 -25.11 9.48 -15.60
C LEU A 284 -25.75 8.64 -14.47
N PRO A 285 -25.64 7.30 -14.50
CA PRO A 285 -25.99 6.48 -13.35
C PRO A 285 -25.23 6.92 -12.10
N LEU A 286 -25.92 7.04 -10.97
CA LEU A 286 -25.36 7.60 -9.73
C LEU A 286 -25.68 6.71 -8.54
N ALA A 287 -24.65 6.35 -7.78
CA ALA A 287 -24.79 5.82 -6.43
C ALA A 287 -24.04 6.73 -5.45
N VAL A 288 -24.69 7.10 -4.36
CA VAL A 288 -24.06 7.75 -3.21
C VAL A 288 -24.35 6.91 -1.99
N ILE A 289 -23.31 6.27 -1.46
CA ILE A 289 -23.38 5.42 -0.28
C ILE A 289 -22.78 6.18 0.89
N ASP A 290 -23.50 6.30 2.00
CA ASP A 290 -23.06 6.98 3.20
C ASP A 290 -22.97 6.05 4.41
N GLU A 291 -22.37 6.56 5.48
CA GLU A 291 -22.12 5.86 6.75
C GLU A 291 -21.26 4.59 6.57
N VAL A 292 -20.35 4.61 5.59
CA VAL A 292 -19.39 3.53 5.35
C VAL A 292 -17.98 4.04 5.62
N SER A 293 -17.33 3.48 6.64
CA SER A 293 -15.92 3.78 6.92
C SER A 293 -15.00 3.03 5.97
N ILE A 294 -13.99 3.74 5.48
CA ILE A 294 -13.07 3.28 4.44
C ILE A 294 -11.63 3.68 4.77
N ARG A 295 -10.67 2.93 4.24
CA ARG A 295 -9.24 3.15 4.41
C ARG A 295 -8.52 3.08 3.07
N ALA A 296 -7.34 3.67 3.02
CA ALA A 296 -6.53 3.66 1.80
C ALA A 296 -6.24 2.22 1.36
N GLY A 297 -6.47 1.92 0.08
CA GLY A 297 -6.33 0.59 -0.48
C GLY A 297 -7.58 -0.31 -0.36
N ASP A 298 -8.67 0.19 0.22
CA ASP A 298 -9.90 -0.58 0.30
C ASP A 298 -10.62 -0.70 -1.05
N TYR A 299 -11.28 -1.85 -1.21
CA TYR A 299 -12.23 -2.18 -2.25
C TYR A 299 -13.60 -2.33 -1.62
N ILE A 300 -14.65 -1.97 -2.35
CA ILE A 300 -16.03 -2.20 -1.93
C ILE A 300 -16.79 -3.12 -2.90
N ASP A 301 -17.59 -4.01 -2.32
CA ASP A 301 -18.70 -4.63 -3.00
C ASP A 301 -19.98 -3.93 -2.58
N ILE A 302 -20.84 -3.62 -3.55
CA ILE A 302 -22.18 -3.06 -3.33
C ILE A 302 -23.18 -4.14 -3.74
N GLY A 303 -23.88 -4.71 -2.77
CA GLY A 303 -24.84 -5.77 -3.02
C GLY A 303 -26.18 -5.27 -3.56
N THR A 304 -27.13 -6.19 -3.70
CA THR A 304 -28.48 -5.87 -4.15
C THR A 304 -29.21 -5.03 -3.09
N PRO A 305 -29.96 -3.98 -3.47
CA PRO A 305 -30.69 -3.16 -2.52
C PRO A 305 -31.72 -3.96 -1.72
N LEU A 306 -31.84 -3.62 -0.44
CA LEU A 306 -32.81 -4.18 0.48
C LEU A 306 -33.89 -3.13 0.80
N PHE A 307 -35.01 -3.58 1.37
CA PHE A 307 -36.10 -2.71 1.82
C PHE A 307 -36.58 -1.68 0.79
N GLY A 308 -36.69 -2.10 -0.48
CA GLY A 308 -37.18 -1.23 -1.55
C GLY A 308 -36.18 -0.16 -2.03
N GLY A 309 -34.88 -0.36 -1.78
CA GLY A 309 -33.82 0.54 -2.28
C GLY A 309 -33.26 1.50 -1.23
N SER A 310 -33.73 1.44 0.01
CA SER A 310 -33.34 2.39 1.08
C SER A 310 -31.98 2.09 1.71
N VAL A 311 -31.47 0.87 1.57
CA VAL A 311 -30.16 0.46 2.08
C VAL A 311 -29.55 -0.58 1.14
N VAL A 312 -28.22 -0.67 1.11
CA VAL A 312 -27.46 -1.72 0.43
C VAL A 312 -26.47 -2.37 1.39
N PRO A 313 -26.27 -3.70 1.30
CA PRO A 313 -25.16 -4.34 1.98
C PRO A 313 -23.86 -3.94 1.29
N VAL A 314 -22.87 -3.51 2.07
CA VAL A 314 -21.56 -3.08 1.58
C VAL A 314 -20.48 -3.92 2.24
N THR A 315 -19.63 -4.54 1.43
CA THR A 315 -18.47 -5.26 1.94
C THR A 315 -17.23 -4.43 1.67
N VAL A 316 -16.55 -3.96 2.72
CA VAL A 316 -15.26 -3.28 2.63
C VAL A 316 -14.16 -4.32 2.79
N LYS A 317 -13.20 -4.36 1.87
CA LYS A 317 -12.14 -5.36 1.81
C LYS A 317 -10.81 -4.70 1.49
N SER A 318 -9.72 -5.21 2.03
CA SER A 318 -8.37 -4.75 1.65
C SER A 318 -7.71 -5.61 0.55
N LEU A 319 -8.46 -6.55 -0.05
CA LEU A 319 -8.11 -7.30 -1.26
C LEU A 319 -9.32 -7.51 -2.18
N ALA A 320 -9.08 -7.34 -3.48
CA ALA A 320 -9.97 -7.82 -4.53
C ALA A 320 -9.68 -9.29 -4.85
N PHE A 321 -10.72 -10.12 -4.89
CA PHE A 321 -10.61 -11.50 -5.35
C PHE A 321 -11.10 -11.60 -6.80
N PRO A 322 -10.43 -12.35 -7.69
CA PRO A 322 -10.91 -12.58 -9.04
C PRO A 322 -12.34 -13.10 -9.02
N SER A 323 -13.18 -12.58 -9.92
CA SER A 323 -14.56 -13.04 -10.13
C SER A 323 -14.60 -14.25 -11.05
#